data_AF-A0A7M5WUQ6-F1
#
_entry.id   AF-A0A7M5WUQ6-F1
#
_cell.length_a   1.000
_cell.length_b   1.000
_cell.length_c   1.000
_cell.angle_alpha   90.00
_cell.angle_beta   90.00
_cell.angle_gamma   90.00
#
_symmetry.space_group_name_H-M   'P 1'
#
loop_
_entity.id
_entity.type
_entity.pdbx_description
1 polymer ?
#
loop_
_entity_poly.entity_id
_entity_poly.type
_entity_poly.pdbx_seq_one_letter_code
_entity_poly.pdbx_strand_id
1 'polypeptide(L)'
;MAEEVAVPEKNDQIQDKNAENTPNSTNDMSIIVNTSAVSEEKTDGDFKYGFTLPDLYKIGLEFYKKEKDTLTLSYGDKIQLVALWKQVSCGRYSDSKLPDIGYFDVIGNDRRKAWEALADTAPDVAKERFCEILEKNTQTFVPFVEARKRLIEAEIERKRKEEEERLRREEEERRRKEEADRIRKEEEERIRLALEAERLRIKEEEEKKRVEQENANKIEQQTPSETTKLAPTLVNGDSNGRNIAPASLWTRPKLQEFINHVKRDASSVIVVGRGETVTIRVPTHENGSCLFWEFATESYDVGFGVFFEWSKKQQSSTQKDFSIKSNESDNDDATKTATNNEDKSSVEVNNDPTIISENERNIEIKNSDQDEILPVLRRNSQEEVIVGSHMYPGQGVYLLKFDNSYSLLRSKTLYYRVYYTK
;
A
#
# COMPACT_ATOMS: atom_id res chain seq x y z
N MET A 1 -69.22 -14.24 -39.57
CA MET A 1 -69.33 -15.60 -39.01
C MET A 1 -68.03 -16.31 -39.34
N ALA A 2 -67.38 -16.80 -38.29
CA ALA A 2 -66.30 -17.79 -38.18
C ALA A 2 -65.38 -18.05 -39.39
N GLU A 3 -64.07 -17.88 -39.16
CA GLU A 3 -63.15 -18.97 -39.46
C GLU A 3 -61.97 -18.94 -38.46
N GLU A 4 -61.82 -20.08 -37.79
CA GLU A 4 -60.76 -20.47 -36.88
C GLU A 4 -59.85 -21.46 -37.64
N VAL A 5 -58.64 -21.67 -37.12
CA VAL A 5 -57.86 -22.94 -37.14
C VAL A 5 -56.50 -22.92 -37.86
N ALA A 6 -55.48 -22.94 -36.98
CA ALA A 6 -54.26 -23.77 -36.90
C ALA A 6 -53.16 -23.81 -37.98
N VAL A 7 -52.00 -23.30 -37.54
CA VAL A 7 -50.65 -23.89 -37.41
C VAL A 7 -50.30 -25.19 -38.18
N PRO A 8 -49.13 -25.26 -38.86
CA PRO A 8 -48.56 -26.47 -39.42
C PRO A 8 -47.51 -27.16 -38.50
N GLU A 9 -47.29 -28.44 -38.79
CA GLU A 9 -46.43 -29.40 -38.09
C GLU A 9 -45.16 -29.72 -38.92
N LYS A 10 -44.15 -30.30 -38.25
CA LYS A 10 -42.97 -31.08 -38.74
C LYS A 10 -41.71 -30.29 -39.14
N ASN A 11 -40.48 -30.74 -38.86
CA ASN A 11 -39.87 -31.81 -38.07
C ASN A 11 -38.36 -31.54 -38.18
N ASP A 12 -37.53 -31.80 -37.17
CA ASP A 12 -36.25 -32.48 -37.39
C ASP A 12 -35.62 -32.93 -36.07
N GLN A 13 -35.35 -34.23 -36.04
CA GLN A 13 -34.71 -34.98 -34.98
C GLN A 13 -33.19 -34.92 -35.15
N ILE A 14 -32.45 -34.76 -34.05
CA ILE A 14 -31.11 -35.33 -33.91
C ILE A 14 -31.04 -36.01 -32.53
N GLN A 15 -30.90 -37.33 -32.54
CA GLN A 15 -30.59 -38.17 -31.39
C GLN A 15 -29.09 -38.45 -31.29
N ASP A 16 -28.62 -38.35 -30.05
CA ASP A 16 -27.64 -39.19 -29.35
C ASP A 16 -26.18 -39.31 -29.82
N LYS A 17 -25.26 -38.93 -28.92
CA LYS A 17 -24.39 -39.90 -28.22
C LYS A 17 -23.66 -39.31 -27.00
N ASN A 18 -23.74 -40.09 -25.92
CA ASN A 18 -23.23 -39.92 -24.57
C ASN A 18 -21.69 -39.72 -24.48
N ALA A 19 -21.27 -38.96 -23.46
CA ALA A 19 -20.21 -39.38 -22.55
C ALA A 19 -20.38 -38.68 -21.19
N GLU A 20 -20.39 -39.49 -20.14
CA GLU A 20 -20.62 -39.16 -18.74
C GLU A 20 -19.61 -38.15 -18.18
N ASN A 21 -20.10 -37.22 -17.37
CA ASN A 21 -19.36 -36.67 -16.23
C ASN A 21 -20.36 -36.13 -15.21
N THR A 22 -20.57 -36.89 -14.14
CA THR A 22 -21.29 -36.44 -12.94
C THR A 22 -20.45 -35.42 -12.17
N PRO A 23 -20.91 -34.17 -11.95
CA PRO A 23 -20.31 -33.30 -10.96
C PRO A 23 -21.04 -33.46 -9.62
N ASN A 24 -20.26 -33.84 -8.62
CA ASN A 24 -20.63 -33.85 -7.22
C ASN A 24 -21.09 -32.43 -6.80
N SER A 25 -22.36 -32.27 -6.44
CA SER A 25 -22.96 -30.98 -6.06
C SER A 25 -22.55 -30.59 -4.63
N THR A 26 -21.31 -30.14 -4.47
CA THR A 26 -20.89 -29.35 -3.31
C THR A 26 -20.97 -27.88 -3.70
N ASN A 27 -22.15 -27.28 -3.55
CA ASN A 27 -22.33 -25.84 -3.69
C ASN A 27 -21.41 -25.11 -2.71
N ASP A 28 -20.38 -24.49 -3.27
CA ASP A 28 -19.37 -23.69 -2.60
C ASP A 28 -20.02 -22.45 -1.96
N MET A 29 -19.88 -22.32 -0.63
CA MET A 29 -20.29 -21.15 0.15
C MET A 29 -19.15 -20.11 0.22
N SER A 30 -18.36 -19.99 -0.84
CA SER A 30 -17.33 -18.97 -0.97
C SER A 30 -17.99 -17.62 -1.30
N ILE A 31 -17.99 -16.73 -0.31
CA ILE A 31 -18.14 -15.29 -0.48
C ILE A 31 -17.01 -14.67 0.33
N ILE A 32 -16.28 -13.75 -0.31
CA ILE A 32 -15.24 -12.90 0.28
C ILE A 32 -15.91 -12.05 1.35
N VAL A 33 -15.62 -12.35 2.62
CA VAL A 33 -16.17 -11.62 3.76
C VAL A 33 -15.40 -10.30 3.87
N ASN A 34 -16.06 -9.19 3.53
CA ASN A 34 -15.59 -7.87 3.92
C ASN A 34 -15.75 -7.74 5.45
N THR A 35 -14.62 -7.86 6.15
CA THR A 35 -14.48 -7.59 7.57
C THR A 35 -14.49 -6.08 7.81
N SER A 36 -15.67 -5.48 7.72
CA SER A 36 -15.87 -4.11 8.20
C SER A 36 -15.58 -4.05 9.71
N ALA A 37 -14.78 -3.05 10.08
CA ALA A 37 -14.29 -2.80 11.42
C ALA A 37 -15.43 -2.53 12.42
N VAL A 38 -15.34 -3.16 13.58
CA VAL A 38 -16.12 -2.82 14.76
C VAL A 38 -15.57 -1.50 15.31
N SER A 39 -16.38 -0.45 15.26
CA SER A 39 -16.11 0.84 15.89
C SER A 39 -16.66 0.85 17.31
N GLU A 40 -15.83 1.24 18.28
CA GLU A 40 -16.25 1.57 19.64
C GLU A 40 -16.98 2.90 19.66
N GLU A 41 -18.26 2.89 19.30
CA GLU A 41 -19.20 3.89 19.80
C GLU A 41 -20.42 3.14 20.30
N LYS A 42 -20.78 3.37 21.58
CA LYS A 42 -22.09 2.96 22.11
C LYS A 42 -23.16 3.77 21.38
N THR A 43 -23.52 3.33 20.19
CA THR A 43 -24.67 3.83 19.43
C THR A 43 -25.77 2.79 19.54
N ASP A 44 -26.96 3.26 19.92
CA ASP A 44 -28.27 2.62 19.81
C ASP A 44 -28.30 1.59 18.64
N GLY A 45 -28.06 0.30 18.93
CA GLY A 45 -27.71 -0.68 17.89
C GLY A 45 -27.07 -2.00 18.34
N ASP A 46 -26.77 -2.15 19.63
CA ASP A 46 -26.35 -3.44 20.20
C ASP A 46 -27.49 -4.46 20.11
N PHE A 47 -27.29 -5.54 19.36
CA PHE A 47 -28.28 -6.61 19.22
C PHE A 47 -28.08 -7.70 20.29
N LYS A 48 -26.92 -8.36 20.28
CA LYS A 48 -26.58 -9.40 21.26
C LYS A 48 -25.07 -9.56 21.43
N TYR A 49 -24.65 -9.97 22.63
CA TYR A 49 -23.24 -10.20 22.99
C TYR A 49 -22.32 -8.97 22.85
N GLY A 50 -22.87 -7.76 22.69
CA GLY A 50 -22.11 -6.55 22.39
C GLY A 50 -21.68 -6.44 20.92
N PHE A 51 -22.42 -7.09 20.02
CA PHE A 51 -22.29 -6.91 18.57
C PHE A 51 -23.60 -6.40 17.99
N THR A 52 -23.47 -5.63 16.91
CA THR A 52 -24.59 -5.33 16.02
C THR A 52 -25.07 -6.62 15.35
N LEU A 53 -26.35 -6.68 14.92
CA LEU A 53 -26.88 -7.85 14.22
C LEU A 53 -26.09 -8.23 12.96
N PRO A 54 -25.66 -7.28 12.09
CA PRO A 54 -24.80 -7.59 10.96
C PRO A 54 -23.47 -8.22 11.36
N ASP A 55 -22.83 -7.78 12.45
CA ASP A 55 -21.53 -8.30 12.87
C ASP A 55 -21.66 -9.66 13.55
N LEU A 56 -22.70 -9.85 14.37
CA LEU A 56 -23.01 -11.16 14.94
C LEU A 56 -23.29 -12.20 13.84
N TYR A 57 -23.99 -11.80 12.77
CA TYR A 57 -24.22 -12.65 11.60
C TYR A 57 -22.92 -13.02 10.89
N LYS A 58 -21.99 -12.08 10.69
CA LYS A 58 -20.67 -12.39 10.11
C LYS A 58 -19.91 -13.39 10.96
N ILE A 59 -19.87 -13.19 12.28
CA ILE A 59 -19.22 -14.11 13.22
C ILE A 59 -19.91 -15.49 13.18
N GLY A 60 -21.24 -15.54 13.11
CA GLY A 60 -22.02 -16.76 12.91
C GLY A 60 -21.70 -17.49 11.62
N LEU A 61 -21.54 -16.77 10.51
CA LEU A 61 -21.18 -17.36 9.23
C LEU A 61 -19.75 -17.92 9.26
N GLU A 62 -18.81 -17.23 9.89
CA GLU A 62 -17.44 -17.72 10.11
C GLU A 62 -17.43 -19.00 10.96
N PHE A 63 -18.17 -19.00 12.07
CA PHE A 63 -18.34 -20.18 12.92
C PHE A 63 -18.90 -21.36 12.13
N TYR A 64 -20.01 -21.15 11.40
CA TYR A 64 -20.62 -22.19 10.59
C TYR A 64 -19.67 -22.72 9.52
N LYS A 65 -18.94 -21.85 8.81
CA LYS A 65 -17.96 -22.28 7.80
C LYS A 65 -16.84 -23.14 8.40
N LYS A 66 -16.39 -22.81 9.62
CA LYS A 66 -15.32 -23.51 10.31
C LYS A 66 -15.77 -24.84 10.90
N GLU A 67 -16.97 -24.91 11.46
CA GLU A 67 -17.44 -26.06 12.23
C GLU A 67 -18.51 -26.91 11.50
N LYS A 68 -18.98 -26.53 10.30
CA LYS A 68 -20.10 -27.21 9.60
C LYS A 68 -20.02 -28.73 9.54
N ASP A 69 -18.82 -29.29 9.45
CA ASP A 69 -18.60 -30.74 9.33
C ASP A 69 -18.63 -31.45 10.70
N THR A 70 -18.33 -30.72 11.77
CA THR A 70 -18.35 -31.21 13.16
C THR A 70 -19.66 -30.89 13.88
N LEU A 71 -20.46 -29.94 13.37
CA LEU A 71 -21.73 -29.56 13.97
C LEU A 71 -22.79 -30.66 13.80
N THR A 72 -23.32 -31.13 14.93
CA THR A 72 -24.46 -32.05 14.98
C THR A 72 -25.78 -31.28 14.79
N LEU A 73 -25.98 -30.71 13.60
CA LEU A 73 -27.24 -30.06 13.21
C LEU A 73 -28.20 -31.06 12.59
N SER A 74 -29.50 -30.89 12.85
CA SER A 74 -30.53 -31.66 12.14
C SER A 74 -30.47 -31.37 10.64
N TYR A 75 -30.93 -32.32 9.81
CA TYR A 75 -31.02 -32.09 8.36
C TYR A 75 -31.86 -30.84 8.05
N GLY A 76 -32.99 -30.65 8.75
CA GLY A 76 -33.83 -29.47 8.59
C GLY A 76 -33.10 -28.16 8.91
N ASP A 77 -32.33 -28.11 9.99
CA ASP A 77 -31.57 -26.91 10.36
C ASP A 77 -30.47 -26.59 9.34
N LYS A 78 -29.80 -27.61 8.79
CA LYS A 78 -28.82 -27.43 7.71
C LYS A 78 -29.47 -26.82 6.46
N ILE A 79 -30.67 -27.28 6.11
CA ILE A 79 -31.43 -26.75 4.97
C ILE A 79 -31.86 -25.29 5.25
N GLN A 80 -32.34 -25.00 6.46
CA GLN A 80 -32.74 -23.64 6.88
C GLN A 80 -31.57 -22.66 6.91
N LEU A 81 -30.39 -23.05 7.40
CA LEU A 81 -29.20 -22.18 7.39
C LEU A 81 -28.81 -21.78 5.96
N VAL A 82 -28.89 -22.72 5.00
CA VAL A 82 -28.60 -22.43 3.59
C VAL A 82 -29.65 -21.49 2.99
N ALA A 83 -30.94 -21.72 3.29
CA ALA A 83 -32.03 -20.86 2.83
C ALA A 83 -31.92 -19.43 3.39
N LEU A 84 -31.64 -19.28 4.69
CA LEU A 84 -31.45 -17.98 5.33
C LEU A 84 -30.23 -17.25 4.78
N TRP A 85 -29.10 -17.95 4.55
CA TRP A 85 -27.95 -17.37 3.88
C TRP A 85 -28.27 -16.89 2.46
N LYS A 86 -29.04 -17.67 1.68
CA LYS A 86 -29.50 -17.26 0.36
C LYS A 86 -30.44 -16.05 0.42
N GLN A 87 -31.33 -15.98 1.40
CA GLN A 87 -32.19 -14.81 1.60
C GLN A 87 -31.38 -13.55 1.90
N VAL A 88 -30.35 -13.64 2.74
CA VAL A 88 -29.48 -12.49 3.07
C VAL A 88 -28.64 -12.05 1.88
N SER A 89 -28.11 -12.99 1.09
CA SER A 89 -27.18 -12.70 -0.01
C SER A 89 -27.86 -12.37 -1.34
N CYS A 90 -29.00 -12.99 -1.63
CA CYS A 90 -29.67 -12.92 -2.92
C CYS A 90 -31.08 -12.31 -2.85
N GLY A 91 -31.59 -12.04 -1.65
CA GLY A 91 -32.96 -11.60 -1.40
C GLY A 91 -33.97 -12.72 -1.65
N ARG A 92 -35.22 -12.32 -1.96
CA ARG A 92 -36.33 -13.23 -2.28
C ARG A 92 -35.96 -14.24 -3.37
N TYR A 93 -36.41 -15.49 -3.19
CA TYR A 93 -36.31 -16.53 -4.20
C TYR A 93 -36.90 -16.07 -5.55
N SER A 94 -36.21 -16.42 -6.64
CA SER A 94 -36.64 -16.13 -8.01
C SER A 94 -36.20 -17.26 -8.92
N ASP A 95 -37.16 -17.89 -9.60
CA ASP A 95 -36.95 -19.06 -10.45
C ASP A 95 -35.99 -18.78 -11.62
N SER A 96 -35.94 -17.52 -12.06
CA SER A 96 -35.03 -17.04 -13.11
C SER A 96 -33.54 -16.98 -12.73
N LYS A 97 -33.17 -17.27 -11.46
CA LYS A 97 -31.80 -17.09 -10.95
C LYS A 97 -31.01 -18.39 -10.76
N LEU A 98 -31.57 -19.57 -11.06
CA LEU A 98 -30.91 -20.85 -10.79
C LEU A 98 -31.08 -21.87 -11.94
N PRO A 99 -30.06 -22.71 -12.20
CA PRO A 99 -30.18 -23.83 -13.14
C PRO A 99 -31.18 -24.88 -12.65
N ASP A 100 -31.76 -25.62 -13.59
CA ASP A 100 -32.69 -26.71 -13.31
C ASP A 100 -32.03 -27.79 -12.45
N ILE A 101 -32.53 -27.95 -11.22
CA ILE A 101 -32.14 -29.05 -10.35
C ILE A 101 -32.89 -30.29 -10.83
N GLY A 102 -32.13 -31.30 -11.26
CA GLY A 102 -32.69 -32.56 -11.73
C GLY A 102 -33.54 -33.25 -10.66
N TYR A 103 -34.54 -34.02 -11.12
CA TYR A 103 -35.53 -34.70 -10.29
C TYR A 103 -34.94 -35.55 -9.13
N PHE A 104 -33.70 -36.03 -9.29
CA PHE A 104 -33.01 -36.86 -8.29
C PHE A 104 -32.23 -36.08 -7.22
N ASP A 105 -32.06 -34.75 -7.34
CA ASP A 105 -31.39 -33.93 -6.32
C ASP A 105 -32.40 -33.44 -5.26
N VAL A 106 -32.79 -34.38 -4.40
CA VAL A 106 -33.74 -34.19 -3.29
C VAL A 106 -33.25 -33.08 -2.34
N ILE A 107 -31.95 -33.02 -2.07
CA ILE A 107 -31.37 -32.03 -1.15
C ILE A 107 -31.41 -30.63 -1.76
N GLY A 108 -31.06 -30.48 -3.04
CA GLY A 108 -31.18 -29.24 -3.77
C GLY A 108 -32.63 -28.75 -3.84
N ASN A 109 -33.58 -29.66 -4.07
CA ASN A 109 -35.00 -29.35 -4.06
C ASN A 109 -35.49 -28.87 -2.68
N ASP A 110 -35.09 -29.54 -1.61
CA ASP A 110 -35.43 -29.14 -0.23
C ASP A 110 -34.87 -27.76 0.13
N ARG A 111 -33.64 -27.45 -0.29
CA ARG A 111 -33.02 -26.12 -0.13
C ARG A 111 -33.80 -25.04 -0.88
N ARG A 112 -34.19 -25.30 -2.13
CA ARG A 112 -35.00 -24.35 -2.91
C ARG A 112 -36.36 -24.11 -2.27
N LYS A 113 -37.07 -25.17 -1.88
CA LYS A 113 -38.35 -25.06 -1.18
C LYS A 113 -38.24 -24.28 0.13
N ALA A 114 -37.18 -24.53 0.91
CA ALA A 114 -36.94 -23.79 2.14
C ALA A 114 -36.65 -22.31 1.88
N TRP A 115 -35.89 -21.97 0.83
CA TRP A 115 -35.64 -20.57 0.46
C TRP A 115 -36.90 -19.89 -0.10
N GLU A 116 -37.66 -20.58 -0.94
CA GLU A 116 -38.95 -20.12 -1.44
C GLU A 116 -39.94 -19.83 -0.30
N ALA A 117 -39.99 -20.69 0.71
CA ALA A 117 -40.84 -20.52 1.89
C ALA A 117 -40.48 -19.29 2.75
N LEU A 118 -39.27 -18.71 2.60
CA LEU A 118 -38.91 -17.46 3.27
C LEU A 118 -39.58 -16.24 2.62
N ALA A 119 -40.08 -16.34 1.39
CA ALA A 119 -40.81 -15.27 0.70
C ALA A 119 -40.12 -13.89 0.85
N ASP A 120 -40.85 -12.88 1.32
CA ASP A 120 -40.38 -11.50 1.50
C ASP A 120 -39.72 -11.26 2.87
N THR A 121 -39.16 -12.31 3.50
CA THR A 121 -38.43 -12.16 4.77
C THR A 121 -37.31 -11.13 4.63
N ALA A 122 -37.33 -10.11 5.49
CA ALA A 122 -36.33 -9.05 5.49
C ALA A 122 -34.92 -9.60 5.80
N PRO A 123 -33.85 -9.01 5.24
CA PRO A 123 -32.48 -9.48 5.47
C PRO A 123 -32.11 -9.55 6.95
N ASP A 124 -32.55 -8.60 7.77
CA ASP A 124 -32.21 -8.57 9.20
C ASP A 124 -32.89 -9.70 9.97
N VAL A 125 -34.17 -9.98 9.68
CA VAL A 125 -34.88 -11.14 10.26
C VAL A 125 -34.21 -12.46 9.85
N ALA A 126 -33.71 -12.54 8.62
CA ALA A 126 -32.98 -13.72 8.15
C ALA A 126 -31.62 -13.89 8.86
N LYS A 127 -30.89 -12.80 9.11
CA LYS A 127 -29.64 -12.80 9.90
C LYS A 127 -29.89 -13.25 11.34
N GLU A 128 -30.93 -12.72 11.97
CA GLU A 128 -31.30 -13.05 13.34
C GLU A 128 -31.61 -14.55 13.47
N ARG A 129 -32.53 -15.07 12.64
CA ARG A 129 -32.87 -16.50 12.63
C ARG A 129 -31.67 -17.40 12.36
N PHE A 130 -30.74 -16.96 11.53
CA PHE A 130 -29.52 -17.71 11.25
C PHE A 130 -28.67 -17.86 12.52
N CYS A 131 -28.47 -16.76 13.27
CA CYS A 131 -27.76 -16.78 14.54
C CYS A 131 -28.50 -17.61 15.60
N GLU A 132 -29.82 -17.52 15.68
CA GLU A 132 -30.64 -18.31 16.63
C GLU A 132 -30.51 -19.82 16.39
N ILE A 133 -30.48 -20.27 15.13
CA ILE A 133 -30.30 -21.70 14.82
C ILE A 133 -28.93 -22.18 15.32
N LEU A 134 -27.86 -21.39 15.12
CA LEU A 134 -26.53 -21.74 15.62
C LEU A 134 -26.50 -21.75 17.15
N GLU A 135 -27.06 -20.74 17.80
CA GLU A 135 -27.10 -20.65 19.26
C GLU A 135 -27.88 -21.81 19.91
N LYS A 136 -29.04 -22.14 19.35
CA LYS A 136 -29.90 -23.20 19.91
C LYS A 136 -29.32 -24.59 19.72
N ASN A 137 -28.68 -24.84 18.58
CA ASN A 137 -28.24 -26.18 18.21
C ASN A 137 -26.76 -26.45 18.48
N THR A 138 -25.99 -25.45 18.93
CA THR A 138 -24.55 -25.60 19.11
C THR A 138 -24.08 -24.94 20.42
N GLN A 139 -23.54 -25.77 21.32
CA GLN A 139 -23.07 -25.29 22.63
C GLN A 139 -21.77 -24.48 22.51
N THR A 140 -21.01 -24.65 21.42
CA THR A 140 -19.73 -23.98 21.16
C THR A 140 -19.90 -22.59 20.54
N PHE A 141 -21.07 -22.22 20.02
CA PHE A 141 -21.26 -20.93 19.35
C PHE A 141 -21.12 -19.73 20.28
N VAL A 142 -21.77 -19.75 21.45
CA VAL A 142 -21.67 -18.63 22.41
C VAL A 142 -20.22 -18.45 22.92
N PRO A 143 -19.52 -19.51 23.38
CA PRO A 143 -18.09 -19.42 23.70
C PRO A 143 -17.23 -18.89 22.55
N PHE A 144 -17.55 -19.27 21.30
CA PHE A 144 -16.84 -18.77 20.12
C PHE A 144 -17.04 -17.26 19.93
N VAL A 145 -18.28 -16.77 20.05
CA VAL A 145 -18.61 -15.34 19.96
C VAL A 145 -17.92 -14.54 21.07
N GLU A 146 -17.93 -15.04 22.31
CA GLU A 146 -17.23 -14.40 23.43
C GLU A 146 -15.71 -14.38 23.25
N ALA A 147 -15.12 -15.48 22.77
CA ALA A 147 -13.69 -15.52 22.46
C ALA A 147 -13.33 -14.52 21.36
N ARG A 148 -14.17 -14.42 20.31
CA ARG A 148 -14.00 -13.43 19.24
C ARG A 148 -14.07 -12.01 19.78
N LYS A 149 -14.99 -11.73 20.70
CA LYS A 149 -15.10 -10.42 21.37
C LYS A 149 -13.83 -10.06 22.14
N ARG A 150 -13.31 -10.97 22.97
CA ARG A 150 -12.07 -10.73 23.74
C ARG A 150 -10.88 -10.44 22.83
N LEU A 151 -10.78 -11.10 21.68
CA LEU A 151 -9.72 -10.83 20.71
C LEU A 151 -9.83 -9.44 20.11
N ILE A 152 -11.04 -8.98 19.77
CA ILE A 152 -11.28 -7.64 19.24
C ILE A 152 -10.95 -6.58 20.29
N GLU A 153 -11.43 -6.75 21.53
CA GLU A 153 -11.16 -5.83 22.64
C GLU A 153 -9.66 -5.76 22.97
N ALA A 154 -8.96 -6.90 23.00
CA ALA A 154 -7.52 -6.93 23.24
C ALA A 154 -6.72 -6.24 22.13
N GLU A 155 -7.15 -6.36 20.87
CA GLU A 155 -6.52 -5.70 19.73
C GLU A 155 -6.70 -4.17 19.79
N ILE A 156 -7.89 -3.70 20.19
CA ILE A 156 -8.16 -2.28 20.39
C ILE A 156 -7.29 -1.72 21.52
N GLU A 157 -7.25 -2.40 22.66
CA GLU A 157 -6.44 -1.99 23.81
C GLU A 157 -4.94 -1.99 23.48
N ARG A 158 -4.46 -2.96 22.70
CA ARG A 158 -3.07 -2.99 22.22
C ARG A 158 -2.75 -1.75 21.39
N LYS A 159 -3.61 -1.41 20.43
CA LYS A 159 -3.43 -0.22 19.57
C LYS A 159 -3.45 1.08 20.36
N ARG A 160 -4.33 1.18 21.35
CA ARG A 160 -4.39 2.34 22.25
C ARG A 160 -3.08 2.52 23.00
N LYS A 161 -2.51 1.43 23.52
CA LYS A 161 -1.21 1.46 24.20
C LYS A 161 -0.06 1.82 23.26
N GLU A 162 -0.03 1.26 22.06
CA GLU A 162 0.98 1.57 21.04
C GLU A 162 0.93 3.04 20.62
N GLU A 163 -0.26 3.61 20.48
CA GLU A 163 -0.45 5.03 20.17
C GLU A 163 -0.03 5.94 21.34
N GLU A 164 -0.41 5.60 22.57
CA GLU A 164 0.00 6.33 23.77
C GLU A 164 1.52 6.31 23.93
N GLU A 165 2.16 5.16 23.70
CA GLU A 165 3.62 5.03 23.76
C GLU A 165 4.32 5.82 22.65
N ARG A 166 3.76 5.82 21.42
CA ARG A 166 4.28 6.63 20.31
C ARG A 166 4.24 8.12 20.64
N LEU A 167 3.10 8.62 21.11
CA LEU A 167 2.96 10.02 21.52
C LEU A 167 3.95 10.40 22.62
N ARG A 168 4.15 9.51 23.59
CA ARG A 168 5.14 9.71 24.66
C ARG A 168 6.56 9.78 24.12
N ARG A 169 6.95 8.92 23.18
CA ARG A 169 8.27 8.95 22.54
C ARG A 169 8.47 10.22 21.70
N GLU A 170 7.45 10.62 20.93
CA GLU A 170 7.48 11.86 20.14
C GLU A 170 7.61 13.12 21.02
N GLU A 171 6.90 13.16 22.15
CA GLU A 171 7.00 14.25 23.12
C GLU A 171 8.39 14.31 23.79
N GLU A 172 8.96 13.17 24.14
CA GLU A 172 10.31 13.07 24.70
C GLU A 172 11.38 13.51 23.69
N GLU A 173 11.27 13.07 22.44
CA GLU A 173 12.18 13.48 21.36
C GLU A 173 12.09 14.98 21.08
N ARG A 174 10.86 15.53 21.03
CA ARG A 174 10.65 16.97 20.88
C ARG A 174 11.30 17.76 22.01
N ARG A 175 11.11 17.34 23.26
CA ARG A 175 11.77 17.98 24.42
C ARG A 175 13.29 17.92 24.32
N ARG A 176 13.84 16.78 23.91
CA ARG A 176 15.28 16.61 23.73
C ARG A 176 15.83 17.51 22.62
N LYS A 177 15.10 17.66 21.52
CA LYS A 177 15.46 18.54 20.41
C LYS A 177 15.38 20.00 20.80
N GLU A 178 14.31 20.42 21.47
CA GLU A 178 14.15 21.78 22.01
C GLU A 178 15.30 22.13 22.97
N GLU A 179 15.69 21.20 23.86
CA GLU A 179 16.83 21.37 24.76
C GLU A 179 18.17 21.44 24.02
N ALA A 180 18.39 20.57 23.04
CA ALA A 180 19.61 20.59 22.21
C ALA A 180 19.73 21.88 21.38
N ASP A 181 18.63 22.37 20.80
CA ASP A 181 18.60 23.63 20.06
C ASP A 181 18.84 24.83 20.98
N ARG A 182 18.36 24.80 22.23
CA ARG A 182 18.67 25.82 23.24
C ARG A 182 20.17 25.85 23.55
N ILE A 183 20.76 24.68 23.83
CA ILE A 183 22.19 24.56 24.11
C ILE A 183 23.03 25.02 22.91
N ARG A 184 22.65 24.65 21.68
CA ARG A 184 23.35 25.07 20.47
C ARG A 184 23.34 26.59 20.30
N LYS A 185 22.19 27.24 20.51
CA LYS A 185 22.08 28.71 20.43
C LYS A 185 22.93 29.41 21.50
N GLU A 186 22.92 28.91 22.73
CA GLU A 186 23.77 29.43 23.80
C GLU A 186 25.26 29.29 23.46
N GLU A 187 25.67 28.16 22.88
CA GLU A 187 27.04 27.93 22.45
C GLU A 187 27.46 28.81 21.26
N GLU A 188 26.61 28.93 20.24
CA GLU A 188 26.81 29.84 19.10
C GLU A 188 26.95 31.30 19.56
N GLU A 189 26.13 31.75 20.51
CA GLU A 189 26.22 33.09 21.09
C GLU A 189 27.54 33.29 21.87
N ARG A 190 27.94 32.31 22.69
CA ARG A 190 29.25 32.36 23.38
C ARG A 190 30.41 32.44 22.40
N ILE A 191 30.41 31.63 21.34
CA ILE A 191 31.46 31.64 20.30
C ILE A 191 31.48 33.00 19.59
N ARG A 192 30.31 33.55 19.25
CA ARG A 192 30.19 34.87 18.62
C ARG A 192 30.77 35.97 19.49
N LEU A 193 30.42 36.00 20.78
CA LEU A 193 30.95 36.98 21.73
C LEU A 193 32.47 36.84 21.90
N ALA A 194 33.00 35.61 21.94
CA ALA A 194 34.44 35.35 22.02
C ALA A 194 35.19 35.85 20.77
N LEU A 195 34.65 35.59 19.57
CA LEU A 195 35.22 36.09 18.31
C LEU A 195 35.18 37.62 18.22
N GLU A 196 34.11 38.25 18.69
CA GLU A 196 34.00 39.71 18.71
C GLU A 196 35.02 40.34 19.68
N ALA A 197 35.18 39.77 20.86
CA ALA A 197 36.19 40.20 21.84
C ALA A 197 37.62 40.05 21.30
N GLU A 198 37.93 38.94 20.62
CA GLU A 198 39.24 38.74 20.01
C GLU A 198 39.49 39.72 18.86
N ARG A 199 38.46 39.99 18.03
CA ARG A 199 38.56 41.01 16.96
C ARG A 199 38.80 42.41 17.52
N LEU A 200 38.19 42.77 18.64
CA LEU A 200 38.44 44.02 19.34
C LEU A 200 39.88 44.08 19.86
N ARG A 201 40.37 43.01 20.51
CA ARG A 201 41.79 42.93 20.94
C ARG A 201 42.77 43.11 19.79
N ILE A 202 42.55 42.43 18.65
CA ILE A 202 43.40 42.56 17.46
C ILE A 202 43.40 44.01 16.96
N LYS A 203 42.23 44.65 16.87
CA LYS A 203 42.13 46.06 16.46
C LYS A 203 42.85 47.01 17.42
N GLU A 204 42.71 46.81 18.72
CA GLU A 204 43.43 47.61 19.72
C GLU A 204 44.94 47.42 19.60
N GLU A 205 45.41 46.19 19.36
CA GLU A 205 46.83 45.91 19.15
C GLU A 205 47.34 46.51 17.83
N GLU A 206 46.56 46.44 16.75
CA GLU A 206 46.87 47.08 15.47
C GLU A 206 46.88 48.61 15.56
N GLU A 207 45.96 49.21 16.31
CA GLU A 207 45.92 50.65 16.56
C GLU A 207 47.13 51.08 17.39
N LYS A 208 47.47 50.33 18.44
CA LYS A 208 48.67 50.56 19.24
C LYS A 208 49.94 50.44 18.39
N LYS A 209 50.03 49.41 17.54
CA LYS A 209 51.11 49.28 16.55
C LYS A 209 51.11 50.43 15.54
N ARG A 210 49.97 50.91 15.04
CA ARG A 210 49.90 52.08 14.16
C ARG A 210 50.42 53.33 14.85
N VAL A 211 50.04 53.59 16.09
CA VAL A 211 50.52 54.74 16.86
C VAL A 211 52.01 54.64 17.15
N GLU A 212 52.51 53.44 17.48
CA GLU A 212 53.95 53.17 17.63
C GLU A 212 54.71 53.34 16.29
N GLN A 213 54.13 52.89 15.17
CA GLN A 213 54.67 53.05 13.83
C GLN A 213 54.61 54.50 13.35
N GLU A 214 53.58 55.28 13.72
CA GLU A 214 53.43 56.69 13.39
C GLU A 214 54.40 57.57 14.21
N ASN A 215 54.72 57.14 15.44
CA ASN A 215 55.84 57.68 16.22
C ASN A 215 57.21 57.26 15.65
N ALA A 216 57.35 56.04 15.12
CA ALA A 216 58.59 55.55 14.50
C ALA A 216 58.85 56.15 13.09
N ASN A 217 57.79 56.40 12.30
CA ASN A 217 57.85 56.95 10.94
C ASN A 217 58.14 58.46 10.89
N LYS A 218 58.53 59.07 12.02
CA LYS A 218 59.24 60.35 12.04
C LYS A 218 60.74 60.21 11.73
N ILE A 219 61.22 59.00 11.45
CA ILE A 219 62.58 58.71 10.97
C ILE A 219 62.48 57.77 9.76
N GLU A 220 62.94 58.30 8.63
CA GLU A 220 63.34 57.65 7.37
C GLU A 220 62.29 57.11 6.37
N GLN A 221 62.47 57.63 5.14
CA GLN A 221 61.87 57.23 3.87
C GLN A 221 62.53 55.95 3.33
N GLN A 222 61.78 55.11 2.61
CA GLN A 222 62.01 54.67 1.22
C GLN A 222 61.35 53.30 0.87
N THR A 223 60.35 53.37 -0.01
CA THR A 223 60.04 52.50 -1.19
C THR A 223 59.84 50.95 -1.09
N PRO A 224 59.11 50.35 -2.06
CA PRO A 224 58.13 49.27 -1.84
C PRO A 224 58.51 47.91 -2.48
N SER A 225 57.77 46.85 -2.19
CA SER A 225 57.66 45.66 -3.07
C SER A 225 56.40 44.83 -2.79
N GLU A 226 55.90 44.25 -3.89
CA GLU A 226 54.67 43.47 -4.13
C GLU A 226 54.50 42.23 -3.24
N THR A 227 53.32 41.58 -3.22
CA THR A 227 53.08 40.24 -3.80
C THR A 227 51.62 39.78 -3.62
N THR A 228 51.12 39.07 -4.64
CA THR A 228 50.22 37.88 -4.61
C THR A 228 48.70 37.99 -4.50
N LYS A 229 48.07 37.62 -5.62
CA LYS A 229 46.78 36.92 -5.72
C LYS A 229 46.78 35.61 -4.92
N LEU A 230 45.68 35.29 -4.25
CA LEU A 230 45.19 33.92 -4.06
C LEU A 230 43.65 33.94 -3.93
N ALA A 231 42.97 33.26 -4.86
CA ALA A 231 41.73 32.52 -4.56
C ALA A 231 42.17 31.21 -3.85
N PRO A 232 41.32 30.47 -3.11
CA PRO A 232 40.18 29.70 -3.66
C PRO A 232 38.98 29.70 -2.66
N THR A 233 37.81 29.09 -2.90
CA THR A 233 37.59 27.64 -2.89
C THR A 233 36.11 27.35 -3.19
N LEU A 234 35.90 26.45 -4.15
CA LEU A 234 34.69 25.65 -4.34
C LEU A 234 34.57 24.64 -3.19
N VAL A 235 33.36 24.41 -2.66
CA VAL A 235 33.09 23.35 -1.70
C VAL A 235 32.18 22.29 -2.32
N ASN A 236 32.77 21.10 -2.49
CA ASN A 236 32.32 19.71 -2.25
C ASN A 236 30.82 19.38 -2.36
N GLY A 237 30.37 18.24 -2.92
CA GLY A 237 31.02 16.96 -3.24
C GLY A 237 30.27 15.78 -2.61
N ASP A 238 30.16 14.68 -3.36
CA ASP A 238 29.74 13.28 -3.03
C ASP A 238 28.45 12.83 -3.74
N SER A 239 28.30 11.63 -4.33
CA SER A 239 29.13 10.42 -4.49
C SER A 239 28.67 9.73 -5.81
N ASN A 240 29.52 8.93 -6.48
CA ASN A 240 29.39 8.41 -7.88
C ASN A 240 29.78 9.34 -9.04
N GLY A 241 30.07 10.62 -8.81
CA GLY A 241 30.49 11.55 -9.89
C GLY A 241 29.43 11.78 -10.98
N ARG A 242 28.19 11.33 -10.75
CA ARG A 242 27.03 11.56 -11.62
C ARG A 242 26.37 12.86 -11.18
N ASN A 243 26.22 13.80 -12.09
CA ASN A 243 25.59 15.09 -11.81
C ASN A 243 24.06 14.92 -11.86
N ILE A 244 23.42 14.82 -10.69
CA ILE A 244 21.97 14.69 -10.55
C ILE A 244 21.43 16.02 -10.05
N ALA A 245 20.53 16.64 -10.82
CA ALA A 245 19.89 17.88 -10.42
C ALA A 245 18.91 17.64 -9.25
N PRO A 246 18.64 18.63 -8.39
CA PRO A 246 17.58 18.47 -7.38
C PRO A 246 16.20 18.39 -8.04
N ALA A 247 15.31 17.53 -7.52
CA ALA A 247 13.90 17.55 -7.91
C ALA A 247 13.19 18.78 -7.35
N SER A 248 12.24 19.31 -8.12
CA SER A 248 11.30 20.34 -7.68
C SER A 248 10.01 19.70 -7.22
N LEU A 249 9.45 20.18 -6.10
CA LEU A 249 8.19 19.68 -5.53
C LEU A 249 7.38 20.85 -4.99
N TRP A 250 6.09 20.91 -5.35
CA TRP A 250 5.15 21.94 -4.92
C TRP A 250 3.74 21.36 -4.82
N THR A 251 2.79 22.14 -4.31
CA THR A 251 1.38 21.76 -4.27
C THR A 251 0.54 22.69 -5.14
N ARG A 252 -0.64 22.21 -5.55
CA ARG A 252 -1.65 23.06 -6.17
C ARG A 252 -3.04 22.82 -5.56
N PRO A 253 -3.86 23.87 -5.46
CA PRO A 253 -5.25 23.73 -5.04
C PRO A 253 -6.08 23.00 -6.13
N LYS A 254 -7.40 22.88 -5.89
CA LYS A 254 -8.36 22.22 -6.79
C LYS A 254 -8.18 20.69 -6.89
N LEU A 255 -8.03 20.06 -5.73
CA LEU A 255 -7.97 18.60 -5.56
C LEU A 255 -9.08 17.86 -6.32
N GLN A 256 -10.33 18.28 -6.11
CA GLN A 256 -11.50 17.59 -6.70
C GLN A 256 -11.55 17.72 -8.23
N GLU A 257 -11.12 18.85 -8.80
CA GLU A 257 -11.04 19.00 -10.26
C GLU A 257 -10.03 18.02 -10.86
N PHE A 258 -8.88 17.84 -10.19
CA PHE A 258 -7.87 16.86 -10.59
C PHE A 258 -8.37 15.43 -10.49
N ILE A 259 -8.90 15.01 -9.34
CA ILE A 259 -9.43 13.66 -9.13
C ILE A 259 -10.51 13.36 -10.19
N ASN A 260 -11.43 14.29 -10.42
CA ASN A 260 -12.48 14.12 -11.43
C ASN A 260 -11.95 14.03 -12.85
N HIS A 261 -10.80 14.63 -13.14
CA HIS A 261 -10.16 14.53 -14.45
C HIS A 261 -9.45 13.19 -14.62
N VAL A 262 -8.61 12.82 -13.66
CA VAL A 262 -7.76 11.62 -13.71
C VAL A 262 -8.57 10.33 -13.62
N LYS A 263 -9.64 10.30 -12.80
CA LYS A 263 -10.49 9.10 -12.63
C LYS A 263 -11.19 8.61 -13.90
N ARG A 264 -11.18 9.40 -14.98
CA ARG A 264 -11.72 9.00 -16.29
C ARG A 264 -10.85 7.95 -16.98
N ASP A 265 -9.58 7.87 -16.60
CA ASP A 265 -8.63 6.87 -17.05
C ASP A 265 -8.31 5.90 -15.90
N ALA A 266 -8.76 4.64 -16.05
CA ALA A 266 -8.57 3.63 -15.03
C ALA A 266 -7.10 3.28 -14.77
N SER A 267 -6.21 3.47 -15.75
CA SER A 267 -4.77 3.21 -15.59
C SER A 267 -4.06 4.25 -14.72
N SER A 268 -4.72 5.38 -14.51
CA SER A 268 -4.27 6.51 -13.69
C SER A 268 -4.85 6.46 -12.26
N VAL A 269 -5.56 5.40 -11.90
CA VAL A 269 -6.13 5.16 -10.56
C VAL A 269 -5.60 3.84 -10.01
N ILE A 270 -4.94 3.89 -8.85
CA ILE A 270 -4.41 2.69 -8.20
C ILE A 270 -4.82 2.66 -6.74
N VAL A 271 -4.98 1.45 -6.19
CA VAL A 271 -5.20 1.27 -4.76
C VAL A 271 -3.90 0.80 -4.14
N VAL A 272 -3.32 1.58 -3.24
CA VAL A 272 -2.18 1.19 -2.42
C VAL A 272 -2.73 0.55 -1.15
N GLY A 273 -2.60 -0.76 -1.01
CA GLY A 273 -3.10 -1.53 0.12
C GLY A 273 -2.47 -1.15 1.46
N ARG A 274 -3.08 -1.58 2.56
CA ARG A 274 -2.51 -1.42 3.91
C ARG A 274 -1.18 -2.19 4.02
N GLY A 275 -0.15 -1.59 4.61
CA GLY A 275 1.16 -2.23 4.73
C GLY A 275 1.89 -2.42 3.39
N GLU A 276 1.39 -1.83 2.31
CA GLU A 276 1.91 -2.05 0.94
C GLU A 276 2.71 -0.84 0.47
N THR A 277 3.76 -1.10 -0.31
CA THR A 277 4.42 -0.09 -1.14
C THR A 277 4.22 -0.42 -2.60
N VAL A 278 3.74 0.56 -3.37
CA VAL A 278 3.56 0.44 -4.81
C VAL A 278 4.58 1.31 -5.53
N THR A 279 5.28 0.74 -6.50
CA THR A 279 6.25 1.46 -7.33
C THR A 279 5.72 1.59 -8.76
N ILE A 280 5.64 2.82 -9.26
CA ILE A 280 5.37 3.11 -10.67
C ILE A 280 6.69 3.34 -11.39
N ARG A 281 6.99 2.50 -12.37
CA ARG A 281 8.20 2.57 -13.19
C ARG A 281 7.93 3.42 -14.43
N VAL A 282 8.68 4.50 -14.61
CA VAL A 282 8.53 5.44 -15.74
C VAL A 282 9.85 5.54 -16.51
N PRO A 283 10.00 4.86 -17.65
CA PRO A 283 11.19 4.97 -18.49
C PRO A 283 11.42 6.40 -18.99
N THR A 284 12.68 6.80 -19.12
CA THR A 284 13.03 8.06 -19.81
C THR A 284 12.72 7.94 -21.30
N HIS A 285 12.02 8.92 -21.85
CA HIS A 285 11.74 8.97 -23.27
C HIS A 285 12.90 9.60 -24.05
N GLU A 286 13.24 9.06 -25.23
CA GLU A 286 14.39 9.53 -26.04
C GLU A 286 14.32 11.03 -26.38
N ASN A 287 13.10 11.53 -26.60
CA ASN A 287 12.85 12.95 -26.90
C ASN A 287 12.47 13.77 -25.67
N GLY A 288 12.59 13.23 -24.46
CA GLY A 288 12.28 13.92 -23.23
C GLY A 288 13.53 14.48 -22.55
N SER A 289 13.36 15.55 -21.79
CA SER A 289 14.41 16.15 -20.96
C SER A 289 14.03 16.23 -19.48
N CYS A 290 12.73 16.17 -19.14
CA CYS A 290 12.26 16.31 -17.78
C CYS A 290 10.99 15.49 -17.53
N LEU A 291 10.92 14.81 -16.38
CA LEU A 291 9.72 14.11 -15.90
C LEU A 291 8.89 15.08 -15.06
N PHE A 292 7.58 15.07 -15.25
CA PHE A 292 6.60 15.69 -14.38
C PHE A 292 5.67 14.63 -13.80
N TRP A 293 5.30 14.80 -12.53
CA TRP A 293 4.33 13.97 -11.85
C TRP A 293 3.33 14.82 -11.08
N GLU A 294 2.09 14.34 -11.03
CA GLU A 294 1.01 14.87 -10.20
C GLU A 294 0.31 13.72 -9.52
N PHE A 295 -0.03 13.86 -8.25
CA PHE A 295 -0.84 12.87 -7.55
C PHE A 295 -1.68 13.45 -6.42
N ALA A 296 -2.73 12.71 -6.09
CA ALA A 296 -3.67 12.99 -5.02
C ALA A 296 -4.22 11.69 -4.43
N THR A 297 -4.66 11.75 -3.18
CA THR A 297 -5.36 10.65 -2.51
C THR A 297 -6.76 11.09 -2.10
N GLU A 298 -7.67 10.13 -1.92
CA GLU A 298 -9.08 10.44 -1.63
C GLU A 298 -9.33 10.92 -0.19
N SER A 299 -8.60 10.40 0.80
CA SER A 299 -8.99 10.62 2.21
C SER A 299 -7.84 10.73 3.22
N TYR A 300 -6.63 10.32 2.88
CA TYR A 300 -5.51 10.27 3.82
C TYR A 300 -4.18 10.46 3.09
N ASP A 301 -3.14 10.79 3.84
CA ASP A 301 -1.80 11.00 3.31
C ASP A 301 -1.19 9.70 2.79
N VAL A 302 -0.16 9.81 1.95
CA VAL A 302 0.65 8.68 1.46
C VAL A 302 2.13 9.05 1.51
N GLY A 303 3.00 8.08 1.80
CA GLY A 303 4.44 8.27 1.65
C GLY A 303 4.78 8.38 0.18
N PHE A 304 5.63 9.34 -0.20
CA PHE A 304 6.04 9.52 -1.59
C PHE A 304 7.53 9.84 -1.69
N GLY A 305 8.23 9.09 -2.53
CA GLY A 305 9.62 9.33 -2.91
C GLY A 305 9.88 8.97 -4.37
N VAL A 306 11.04 9.39 -4.87
CA VAL A 306 11.45 9.19 -6.27
C VAL A 306 12.88 8.69 -6.30
N PHE A 307 13.10 7.61 -7.03
CA PHE A 307 14.43 7.06 -7.29
C PHE A 307 14.67 6.98 -8.80
N PHE A 308 15.93 6.88 -9.20
CA PHE A 308 16.32 6.70 -10.59
C PHE A 308 17.19 5.45 -10.74
N GLU A 309 16.74 4.52 -11.57
CA GLU A 309 17.46 3.29 -11.92
C GLU A 309 18.14 3.47 -13.27
N TRP A 310 19.48 3.41 -13.29
CA TRP A 310 20.25 3.58 -14.52
C TRP A 310 20.12 2.36 -15.44
N SER A 311 19.93 2.59 -16.74
CA SER A 311 19.99 1.50 -17.71
C SER A 311 21.41 0.91 -17.76
N LYS A 312 21.54 -0.39 -17.47
CA LYS A 312 22.81 -1.11 -17.66
C LYS A 312 23.14 -1.08 -19.15
N LYS A 313 24.20 -0.38 -19.54
CA LYS A 313 24.74 -0.49 -20.91
C LYS A 313 25.01 -1.97 -21.15
N GLN A 314 24.43 -2.55 -22.20
CA GLN A 314 24.74 -3.92 -22.61
C GLN A 314 26.26 -4.01 -22.81
N GLN A 315 26.97 -4.59 -21.83
CA GLN A 315 28.34 -4.99 -22.05
C GLN A 315 28.28 -6.20 -22.97
N SER A 316 28.50 -5.96 -24.26
CA SER A 316 28.99 -7.00 -25.16
C SER A 316 30.15 -7.72 -24.47
N SER A 317 30.00 -9.04 -24.30
CA SER A 317 31.04 -10.04 -24.06
C SER A 317 32.49 -9.54 -23.98
N THR A 318 33.21 -9.82 -22.89
CA THR A 318 34.32 -10.81 -22.81
C THR A 318 35.03 -10.67 -21.46
N GLN A 319 35.50 -11.81 -20.93
CA GLN A 319 36.48 -12.04 -19.85
C GLN A 319 35.95 -12.33 -18.43
N LYS A 320 35.92 -13.65 -18.19
CA LYS A 320 36.25 -14.35 -16.95
C LYS A 320 37.27 -13.60 -16.09
N ASP A 321 37.01 -13.55 -14.79
CA ASP A 321 37.93 -14.17 -13.83
C ASP A 321 37.16 -14.73 -12.62
N PHE A 322 37.23 -16.05 -12.49
CA PHE A 322 36.78 -16.82 -11.34
C PHE A 322 37.93 -16.81 -10.32
N SER A 323 37.70 -16.22 -9.15
CA SER A 323 38.53 -16.45 -7.96
C SER A 323 37.66 -17.08 -6.89
N ILE A 324 37.77 -18.40 -6.79
CA ILE A 324 37.18 -19.24 -5.74
C ILE A 324 38.15 -19.21 -4.56
N LYS A 325 37.66 -18.84 -3.37
CA LYS A 325 38.23 -19.31 -2.11
C LYS A 325 37.17 -20.07 -1.35
N SER A 326 37.44 -21.36 -1.25
CA SER A 326 36.74 -22.40 -0.52
C SER A 326 36.73 -22.12 0.98
N ASN A 327 35.61 -22.42 1.62
CA ASN A 327 35.67 -23.14 2.89
C ASN A 327 34.53 -24.16 2.88
N GLU A 328 34.92 -25.41 2.73
CA GLU A 328 34.07 -26.59 2.87
C GLU A 328 33.72 -26.77 4.34
N SER A 329 32.45 -27.10 4.63
CA SER A 329 32.15 -28.05 5.68
C SER A 329 30.92 -28.84 5.26
N ASP A 330 31.14 -30.14 5.27
CA ASP A 330 30.36 -31.25 4.73
C ASP A 330 29.06 -31.58 5.47
N ASN A 331 28.29 -32.45 4.79
CA ASN A 331 27.29 -33.43 5.26
C ASN A 331 25.86 -32.90 5.48
N ASP A 332 24.78 -33.54 5.01
CA ASP A 332 24.61 -34.83 4.33
C ASP A 332 23.22 -34.87 3.65
N ASP A 333 23.15 -35.73 2.63
CA ASP A 333 22.04 -36.58 2.20
C ASP A 333 21.10 -36.18 1.04
N ALA A 334 21.00 -37.18 0.17
CA ALA A 334 20.31 -37.41 -1.08
C ALA A 334 18.76 -37.32 -0.97
N THR A 335 17.92 -37.18 -2.00
CA THR A 335 18.00 -37.57 -3.42
C THR A 335 16.82 -36.94 -4.19
N LYS A 336 17.12 -36.44 -5.40
CA LYS A 336 16.37 -36.51 -6.68
C LYS A 336 14.84 -36.29 -6.68
N THR A 337 14.37 -35.32 -7.48
CA THR A 337 14.03 -35.56 -8.90
C THR A 337 13.70 -34.25 -9.63
N ALA A 338 14.24 -34.14 -10.85
CA ALA A 338 14.05 -33.03 -11.77
C ALA A 338 12.70 -33.14 -12.49
N THR A 339 12.05 -32.01 -12.73
CA THR A 339 11.39 -31.76 -14.02
C THR A 339 11.67 -30.32 -14.43
N ASN A 340 12.33 -30.19 -15.58
CA ASN A 340 12.52 -28.94 -16.30
C ASN A 340 11.15 -28.46 -16.80
N ASN A 341 10.91 -27.16 -16.76
CA ASN A 341 10.22 -26.47 -17.85
C ASN A 341 10.88 -25.10 -18.01
N GLU A 342 11.59 -24.95 -19.13
CA GLU A 342 11.99 -23.67 -19.68
C GLU A 342 10.73 -22.96 -20.16
N ASP A 343 10.51 -21.73 -19.73
CA ASP A 343 9.76 -20.77 -20.52
C ASP A 343 10.52 -19.43 -20.49
N LYS A 344 11.26 -19.20 -21.58
CA LYS A 344 11.70 -17.87 -21.99
C LYS A 344 10.46 -17.13 -22.49
N SER A 345 10.13 -15.99 -21.89
CA SER A 345 9.41 -14.94 -22.61
C SER A 345 10.26 -13.66 -22.64
N SER A 346 10.44 -13.20 -23.87
CA SER A 346 11.13 -12.00 -24.31
C SER A 346 10.50 -10.74 -23.74
N VAL A 347 11.30 -9.85 -23.16
CA VAL A 347 10.87 -8.52 -22.74
C VAL A 347 10.91 -7.60 -23.96
N GLU A 348 9.74 -7.26 -24.50
CA GLU A 348 9.56 -6.12 -25.40
C GLU A 348 9.64 -4.81 -24.58
N VAL A 349 10.40 -3.83 -25.09
CA VAL A 349 10.56 -2.51 -24.45
C VAL A 349 9.31 -1.68 -24.76
N ASN A 350 8.32 -1.75 -23.89
CA ASN A 350 7.17 -0.84 -23.92
C ASN A 350 7.52 0.44 -23.14
N ASN A 351 7.23 1.60 -23.73
CA ASN A 351 7.46 2.92 -23.11
C ASN A 351 6.37 3.31 -22.10
N ASP A 352 5.47 2.38 -21.74
CA ASP A 352 4.35 2.62 -20.84
C ASP A 352 4.73 2.38 -19.37
N PRO A 353 4.16 3.16 -18.43
CA PRO A 353 4.42 2.99 -17.02
C PRO A 353 3.93 1.63 -16.51
N THR A 354 4.79 0.91 -15.78
CA THR A 354 4.44 -0.39 -15.16
C THR A 354 4.31 -0.23 -13.65
N ILE A 355 3.31 -0.89 -13.06
CA ILE A 355 3.03 -0.88 -11.62
C ILE A 355 3.53 -2.17 -10.98
N ILE A 356 4.30 -2.07 -9.89
CA ILE A 356 4.78 -3.21 -9.10
C ILE A 356 4.33 -3.05 -7.65
N SER A 357 3.70 -4.10 -7.10
CA SER A 357 3.30 -4.24 -5.70
C SER A 357 4.36 -5.03 -4.94
N GLU A 358 4.89 -4.45 -3.85
CA GLU A 358 5.87 -5.11 -2.98
C GLU A 358 5.23 -5.39 -1.60
N ASN A 359 5.14 -6.66 -1.20
CA ASN A 359 4.74 -7.08 0.15
C ASN A 359 6.00 -7.36 1.00
N GLU A 360 5.96 -7.03 2.30
CA GLU A 360 7.04 -6.99 3.31
C GLU A 360 7.81 -8.31 3.61
N ARG A 361 7.98 -9.21 2.64
CA ARG A 361 8.81 -10.43 2.81
C ARG A 361 9.99 -10.54 1.85
N ASN A 362 10.45 -9.44 1.27
CA ASN A 362 11.75 -9.41 0.60
C ASN A 362 12.63 -8.31 1.20
N ILE A 363 13.74 -8.77 1.76
CA ILE A 363 14.86 -8.03 2.32
C ILE A 363 15.21 -6.84 1.43
N GLU A 364 15.51 -5.71 2.07
CA GLU A 364 16.09 -4.50 1.50
C GLU A 364 17.41 -4.81 0.79
N ILE A 365 17.32 -5.33 -0.43
CA ILE A 365 18.46 -5.38 -1.35
C ILE A 365 18.63 -3.93 -1.79
N LYS A 366 19.59 -3.23 -1.17
CA LYS A 366 20.16 -2.01 -1.77
C LYS A 366 20.64 -2.37 -3.18
N ASN A 367 19.80 -2.13 -4.18
CA ASN A 367 20.23 -2.17 -5.57
C ASN A 367 21.25 -1.05 -5.72
N SER A 368 22.54 -1.42 -5.83
CA SER A 368 23.67 -0.49 -5.94
C SER A 368 23.62 0.45 -7.16
N ASP A 369 22.59 0.30 -8.00
CA ASP A 369 22.40 1.03 -9.25
C ASP A 369 21.22 2.03 -9.19
N GLN A 370 20.59 2.21 -8.02
CA GLN A 370 19.52 3.20 -7.81
C GLN A 370 20.05 4.43 -7.09
N ASP A 371 19.80 5.61 -7.65
CA ASP A 371 20.09 6.90 -7.01
C ASP A 371 18.79 7.52 -6.46
N GLU A 372 18.82 8.00 -5.22
CA GLU A 372 17.68 8.69 -4.59
C GLU A 372 17.57 10.12 -5.12
N ILE A 373 16.41 10.46 -5.69
CA ILE A 373 16.10 11.79 -6.23
C ILE A 373 15.28 12.60 -5.22
N LEU A 374 14.32 11.93 -4.58
CA LEU A 374 13.46 12.51 -3.55
C LEU A 374 13.23 11.47 -2.45
N PRO A 375 13.57 11.77 -1.18
CA PRO A 375 13.36 10.83 -0.09
C PRO A 375 11.87 10.52 0.09
N VAL A 376 11.57 9.29 0.51
CA VAL A 376 10.21 8.87 0.84
C VAL A 376 9.77 9.59 2.12
N LEU A 377 8.84 10.54 1.97
CA LEU A 377 8.26 11.29 3.08
C LEU A 377 6.73 11.32 2.96
N ARG A 378 6.02 11.36 4.09
CA ARG A 378 4.56 11.47 4.13
C ARG A 378 4.10 12.81 3.55
N ARG A 379 3.14 12.76 2.61
CA ARG A 379 2.58 13.94 1.92
C ARG A 379 1.08 13.99 2.14
N ASN A 380 0.56 15.16 2.54
CA ASN A 380 -0.87 15.43 2.69
C ASN A 380 -1.59 15.55 1.32
N SER A 381 -1.49 14.51 0.48
CA SER A 381 -2.06 14.46 -0.87
C SER A 381 -3.59 14.37 -0.90
N GLN A 382 -4.23 14.26 0.27
CA GLN A 382 -5.67 14.37 0.47
C GLN A 382 -6.17 15.81 0.63
N GLU A 383 -5.25 16.76 0.85
CA GLU A 383 -5.59 18.18 1.04
C GLU A 383 -5.37 18.96 -0.26
N GLU A 384 -4.20 18.78 -0.88
CA GLU A 384 -3.82 19.43 -2.14
C GLU A 384 -3.20 18.43 -3.11
N VAL A 385 -3.21 18.78 -4.40
CA VAL A 385 -2.52 17.95 -5.41
C VAL A 385 -1.03 18.18 -5.27
N ILE A 386 -0.28 17.10 -5.08
CA ILE A 386 1.18 17.13 -5.04
C ILE A 386 1.70 17.11 -6.46
N VAL A 387 2.61 18.02 -6.80
CA VAL A 387 3.20 18.16 -8.12
C VAL A 387 4.72 18.19 -7.98
N GLY A 388 5.43 17.57 -8.91
CA GLY A 388 6.87 17.72 -8.97
C GLY A 388 7.45 17.49 -10.35
N SER A 389 8.73 17.78 -10.47
CA SER A 389 9.49 17.59 -11.70
C SER A 389 10.95 17.30 -11.44
N HIS A 390 11.59 16.56 -12.35
CA HIS A 390 13.02 16.27 -12.30
C HIS A 390 13.61 16.22 -13.71
N MET A 391 14.67 17.00 -13.93
CA MET A 391 15.47 16.95 -15.16
C MET A 391 16.09 15.55 -15.29
N TYR A 392 16.08 14.98 -16.49
CA TYR A 392 16.64 13.65 -16.73
C TYR A 392 18.13 13.66 -16.41
N PRO A 393 18.61 12.85 -15.45
CA PRO A 393 20.04 12.74 -15.18
C PRO A 393 20.75 11.91 -16.28
N GLY A 394 19.99 11.14 -17.05
CA GLY A 394 20.45 10.31 -18.16
C GLY A 394 19.36 9.35 -18.62
N GLN A 395 19.73 8.28 -19.36
CA GLN A 395 18.81 7.22 -19.76
C GLN A 395 18.62 6.20 -18.64
N GLY A 396 17.37 5.91 -18.29
CA GLY A 396 17.04 5.03 -17.18
C GLY A 396 15.54 4.93 -16.93
N VAL A 397 15.18 4.53 -15.72
CA VAL A 397 13.79 4.36 -15.29
C VAL A 397 13.59 5.07 -13.96
N TYR A 398 12.64 6.00 -13.91
CA TYR A 398 12.19 6.59 -12.66
C TYR A 398 11.32 5.60 -11.88
N LEU A 399 11.50 5.56 -10.57
CA LEU A 399 10.72 4.75 -9.65
C LEU A 399 9.97 5.68 -8.71
N LEU A 400 8.68 5.91 -9.00
CA LEU A 400 7.78 6.68 -8.13
C LEU A 400 7.23 5.73 -7.08
N LYS A 401 7.72 5.84 -5.85
CA LYS A 401 7.32 4.97 -4.74
C LYS A 401 6.20 5.61 -3.93
N PHE A 402 5.05 4.94 -3.90
CA PHE A 402 3.92 5.27 -3.04
C PHE A 402 3.89 4.29 -1.88
N ASP A 403 4.33 4.78 -0.72
CA ASP A 403 4.52 4.00 0.49
C ASP A 403 3.31 4.14 1.41
N ASN A 404 2.63 3.02 1.66
CA ASN A 404 1.55 2.89 2.64
C ASN A 404 1.88 1.83 3.70
N SER A 405 3.16 1.46 3.85
CA SER A 405 3.67 0.49 4.84
C SER A 405 3.25 0.86 6.26
N TYR A 406 3.27 2.16 6.58
CA TYR A 406 2.88 2.68 7.89
C TYR A 406 1.38 2.58 8.19
N SER A 407 0.53 2.29 7.20
CA SER A 407 -0.92 2.27 7.39
C SER A 407 -1.43 0.88 7.72
N LEU A 408 -1.82 0.68 8.98
CA LEU A 408 -2.32 -0.61 9.50
C LEU A 408 -3.78 -0.91 9.10
N LEU A 409 -4.56 0.13 8.77
CA LEU A 409 -6.02 0.05 8.70
C LEU A 409 -6.62 0.53 7.38
N ARG A 410 -5.88 1.32 6.59
CA ARG A 410 -6.45 2.08 5.48
C ARG A 410 -5.63 1.88 4.21
N SER A 411 -6.25 1.30 3.21
CA SER A 411 -5.77 1.43 1.83
C SER A 411 -5.94 2.89 1.35
N LYS A 412 -5.18 3.29 0.34
CA LYS A 412 -5.25 4.60 -0.29
C LYS A 412 -5.66 4.44 -1.75
N THR A 413 -6.75 5.09 -2.15
CA THR A 413 -7.04 5.31 -3.57
C THR A 413 -6.17 6.48 -4.04
N LEU A 414 -5.20 6.20 -4.90
CA LEU A 414 -4.29 7.15 -5.49
C LEU A 414 -4.74 7.49 -6.92
N TYR A 415 -4.81 8.78 -7.20
CA TYR A 415 -5.00 9.33 -8.54
C TYR A 415 -3.69 9.98 -8.95
N TYR A 416 -3.08 9.53 -10.04
CA TYR A 416 -1.77 10.03 -10.47
C TYR A 416 -1.76 10.35 -11.96
N ARG A 417 -0.80 11.19 -12.37
CA ARG A 417 -0.50 11.46 -13.77
C ARG A 417 0.99 11.71 -13.91
N VAL A 418 1.59 11.15 -14.94
CA VAL A 418 2.99 11.39 -15.31
C VAL A 418 3.08 11.81 -16.77
N TYR A 419 4.00 12.71 -17.09
CA TYR A 419 4.28 13.14 -18.45
C TYR A 419 5.70 13.68 -18.54
N TYR A 420 6.26 13.72 -19.75
CA TYR A 420 7.56 14.30 -20.01
C TYR A 420 7.45 15.56 -20.87
N THR A 421 8.48 16.39 -20.80
CA THR A 421 8.64 17.58 -21.67
C THR A 421 9.89 17.44 -22.53
N LYS A 422 9.94 18.17 -23.64
CA LYS A 422 11.09 18.21 -24.55
C LYS A 422 12.07 19.28 -24.11
#